data_AF-A0A4Q5TPA3-F1
#
_entry.id   AF-A0A4Q5TPA3-F1
#
_cell.length_a   1.000
_cell.length_b   1.000
_cell.length_c   1.000
_cell.angle_alpha   90.00
_cell.angle_beta   90.00
_cell.angle_gamma   90.00
#
_symmetry.space_group_name_H-M   'P 1'
#
loop_
_entity.id
_entity.type
_entity.pdbx_description
1 polymer ?
#
loop_
_entity_poly.entity_id
_entity_poly.type
_entity_poly.pdbx_seq_one_letter_code
_entity_poly.pdbx_strand_id
1 'polypeptide(L)'
;LYIYLSATLEAAIWGAELAAGEARQRIYIVKPTGVIEDDPNLTDKKFPGNPTRSYRSKDAFEVLGEVPEWTGHSPEQLAAMQASLARLKEQGIEAIEG
;
A
#
# COMPACT_ATOMS: atom_id res chain seq x y z
N LEU A 1 0.63 12.43 9.62
CA LEU A 1 -0.20 11.86 8.55
C LEU A 1 0.64 11.82 7.28
N TYR A 2 1.00 10.62 6.83
CA TYR A 2 1.62 10.41 5.53
C TYR A 2 0.60 9.78 4.60
N ILE A 3 0.68 10.14 3.32
CA ILE A 3 -0.06 9.50 2.25
C ILE A 3 0.89 8.51 1.60
N TYR A 4 0.49 7.24 1.56
CA TYR A 4 1.26 6.16 0.95
C TYR A 4 0.81 5.95 -0.50
N LEU A 5 1.77 5.70 -1.38
CA LEU A 5 1.53 5.40 -2.79
C LEU A 5 2.50 4.34 -3.27
N SER A 6 2.14 3.66 -4.36
CA SER A 6 3.09 2.80 -5.07
C SER A 6 3.07 3.13 -6.55
N ALA A 7 4.22 2.96 -7.20
CA ALA A 7 4.33 2.99 -8.64
C ALA A 7 4.02 1.62 -9.31
N THR A 8 3.59 0.62 -8.54
CA THR A 8 3.16 -0.69 -9.06
C THR A 8 1.68 -0.94 -8.77
N LEU A 9 0.98 -1.49 -9.76
CA LEU A 9 -0.44 -1.84 -9.60
C LEU A 9 -0.61 -2.94 -8.54
N GLU A 10 0.30 -3.90 -8.46
CA GLU A 10 0.26 -4.99 -7.47
C GLU A 10 0.24 -4.46 -6.03
N ALA A 11 1.13 -3.53 -5.67
CA ALA A 11 1.14 -2.95 -4.34
C ALA A 11 -0.07 -2.03 -4.09
N ALA A 12 -0.57 -1.35 -5.13
CA ALA A 12 -1.80 -0.57 -5.03
C ALA A 12 -3.04 -1.47 -4.78
N ILE A 13 -3.09 -2.65 -5.41
CA ILE A 13 -4.13 -3.67 -5.18
C ILE A 13 -4.06 -4.14 -3.72
N TRP A 14 -2.87 -4.49 -3.21
CA TRP A 14 -2.71 -4.84 -1.80
C TRP A 14 -3.16 -3.73 -0.87
N GLY A 15 -2.80 -2.47 -1.15
CA GLY A 15 -3.24 -1.32 -0.38
C GLY A 15 -4.76 -1.17 -0.37
N ALA A 16 -5.42 -1.42 -1.50
CA ALA A 16 -6.88 -1.37 -1.61
C ALA A 16 -7.56 -2.53 -0.87
N GLU A 17 -7.04 -3.76 -1.00
CA GLU A 17 -7.62 -4.95 -0.38
C GLU A 17 -7.39 -5.04 1.13
N LEU A 18 -6.30 -4.47 1.63
CA LEU A 18 -5.94 -4.42 3.05
C LEU A 18 -6.39 -3.13 3.74
N ALA A 19 -6.97 -2.18 2.99
CA ALA A 19 -7.47 -0.94 3.55
C ALA A 19 -8.53 -1.20 4.64
N ALA A 20 -8.46 -0.45 5.73
CA ALA A 20 -9.46 -0.53 6.78
C ALA A 20 -10.79 0.06 6.29
N GLY A 21 -11.85 -0.75 6.27
CA GLY A 21 -13.20 -0.32 5.97
C GLY A 21 -13.99 -1.32 5.11
N GLU A 22 -15.32 -1.17 5.12
CA GLU A 22 -16.24 -2.00 4.33
C GLU A 22 -16.64 -1.34 2.99
N ALA A 23 -16.13 -0.14 2.74
CA ALA A 23 -16.42 0.60 1.52
C ALA A 23 -15.76 -0.06 0.30
N ARG A 24 -16.35 0.16 -0.87
CA ARG A 24 -15.78 -0.34 -2.13
C ARG A 24 -14.34 0.15 -2.28
N GLN A 25 -13.44 -0.81 -2.47
CA GLN A 25 -12.01 -0.60 -2.69
C GLN A 25 -11.81 0.12 -4.03
N ARG A 26 -10.91 1.11 -4.04
CA ARG A 26 -10.63 1.95 -5.21
C ARG A 26 -9.14 2.19 -5.34
N ILE A 27 -8.66 2.23 -6.57
CA ILE A 27 -7.28 2.55 -6.90
C ILE A 27 -7.30 3.84 -7.73
N TYR A 28 -6.60 4.86 -7.25
CA TYR A 28 -6.50 6.14 -7.94
C TYR A 28 -5.12 6.33 -8.53
N ILE A 29 -5.07 6.87 -9.75
CA ILE A 29 -3.84 7.37 -10.35
C ILE A 29 -3.66 8.80 -9.84
N VAL A 30 -2.56 9.03 -9.15
CA VAL A 30 -2.27 10.31 -8.51
C VAL A 30 -0.95 10.88 -8.98
N LYS A 31 -0.85 12.20 -8.98
CA LYS A 31 0.39 12.94 -9.19
C LYS A 31 0.81 13.61 -7.89
N PRO A 32 2.07 13.45 -7.46
CA PRO A 32 2.58 14.19 -6.31
C PRO A 32 2.58 15.69 -6.61
N THR A 33 2.08 16.48 -5.67
CA THR A 33 2.21 17.95 -5.73
C THR A 33 3.45 18.45 -5.00
N GLY A 34 4.15 17.56 -4.30
CA GLY A 34 5.35 17.86 -3.51
C GLY A 34 6.34 16.70 -3.48
N VAL A 35 7.14 16.62 -2.42
CA VAL A 35 8.25 15.66 -2.34
C VAL A 35 7.73 14.29 -1.90
N ILE A 36 8.17 13.24 -2.58
CA ILE A 36 7.94 11.85 -2.17
C ILE A 36 9.23 11.26 -1.62
N GLU A 37 9.11 10.43 -0.59
CA GLU A 37 10.22 9.68 0.03
C GLU A 37 9.91 8.18 -0.03
N ASP A 38 10.94 7.34 -0.02
CA ASP A 38 10.77 5.89 0.00
C ASP A 38 10.06 5.43 1.29
N ASP A 39 9.16 4.46 1.17
CA ASP A 39 8.42 3.94 2.32
C ASP A 39 9.35 3.04 3.18
N PRO A 40 9.66 3.43 4.44
CA PRO A 40 10.54 2.64 5.31
C PRO A 40 9.92 1.31 5.76
N ASN A 41 8.62 1.09 5.54
CA ASN A 41 7.96 -0.18 5.85
C ASN A 41 8.23 -1.27 4.81
N LEU A 42 8.57 -0.88 3.58
CA LEU A 42 8.75 -1.80 2.44
C LEU A 42 10.13 -1.69 1.80
N THR A 43 10.82 -0.57 1.99
CA THR A 43 12.18 -0.33 1.49
C THR A 43 13.21 -0.92 2.46
N ASP A 44 14.19 -1.66 1.92
CA ASP A 44 15.32 -2.26 2.66
C ASP A 44 14.93 -3.23 3.80
N LYS A 45 13.68 -3.74 3.82
CA LYS A 45 13.24 -4.73 4.82
C LYS A 45 13.57 -6.16 4.42
N LYS A 46 12.96 -6.64 3.34
CA LYS A 46 13.08 -8.04 2.86
C LYS A 46 14.04 -8.18 1.68
N PHE A 47 14.19 -7.11 0.91
CA PHE A 47 15.07 -7.00 -0.25
C PHE A 47 15.78 -5.64 -0.21
N PRO A 48 17.03 -5.54 -0.69
CA PRO A 48 17.75 -4.28 -0.73
C PRO A 48 17.07 -3.27 -1.67
N GLY A 49 16.95 -2.02 -1.23
CA GLY A 49 16.27 -0.93 -1.93
C GLY A 49 14.74 -1.04 -1.92
N ASN A 50 14.10 -0.42 -2.92
CA ASN A 50 12.64 -0.30 -3.03
C ASN A 50 12.07 -1.03 -4.27
N PRO A 51 12.06 -2.38 -4.29
CA PRO A 51 11.61 -3.14 -5.46
C PRO A 51 10.10 -3.01 -5.71
N THR A 52 9.30 -2.79 -4.65
CA THR A 52 7.85 -2.56 -4.74
C THR A 52 7.50 -1.13 -5.16
N ARG A 53 8.50 -0.26 -5.29
CA ARG A 53 8.37 1.16 -5.62
C ARG A 53 7.29 1.82 -4.76
N SER A 54 7.37 1.59 -3.46
CA SER A 54 6.45 2.12 -2.46
C SER A 54 7.03 3.40 -1.87
N TYR A 55 6.23 4.45 -1.86
CA TYR A 55 6.62 5.77 -1.41
C TYR A 55 5.61 6.31 -0.40
N ARG A 56 6.02 7.33 0.34
CA ARG A 56 5.13 8.13 1.17
C ARG A 56 5.40 9.61 0.96
N SER A 57 4.41 10.45 1.26
CA SER A 57 4.57 11.90 1.27
C SER A 57 3.67 12.55 2.31
N LYS A 58 4.07 13.73 2.79
CA LYS A 58 3.23 14.61 3.62
C LYS A 58 2.44 15.61 2.80
N ASP A 59 2.86 15.83 1.55
CA ASP A 59 2.20 16.74 0.64
C ASP A 59 0.94 16.09 0.05
N ALA A 60 0.01 16.94 -0.39
CA ALA A 60 -1.18 16.47 -1.06
C ALA A 60 -0.85 15.81 -2.42
N PHE A 61 -1.84 15.11 -2.95
CA PHE A 61 -1.78 14.51 -4.27
C PHE A 61 -2.95 14.99 -5.12
N GLU A 62 -2.67 15.18 -6.41
CA GLU A 62 -3.70 15.47 -7.39
C GLU A 62 -4.19 14.14 -7.98
N VAL A 63 -5.50 13.87 -7.88
CA VAL A 63 -6.10 12.68 -8.48
C VAL A 63 -6.27 12.92 -9.98
N LEU A 64 -5.50 12.19 -10.78
CA LEU A 64 -5.55 12.25 -12.24
C LEU A 64 -6.63 11.33 -12.82
N GLY A 65 -7.01 10.28 -12.08
CA GLY A 65 -8.05 9.35 -12.50
C GLY A 65 -8.25 8.19 -11.52
N GLU A 66 -9.24 7.35 -11.81
CA GLU A 66 -9.50 6.08 -11.11
C GLU A 66 -9.18 4.93 -12.06
N VAL A 67 -8.56 3.86 -11.55
CA VAL A 67 -8.37 2.61 -12.31
C VAL A 67 -9.69 1.82 -12.23
N PRO A 68 -10.46 1.73 -13.32
CA PRO A 68 -11.82 1.21 -13.27
C PRO A 68 -11.87 -0.32 -13.14
N GLU A 69 -10.87 -1.01 -13.69
CA GLU A 69 -10.79 -2.47 -13.74
C GLU A 69 -9.39 -2.91 -13.30
N TRP A 70 -9.35 -3.67 -12.21
CA TRP A 70 -8.15 -4.34 -11.73
C TRP A 70 -8.55 -5.70 -11.18
N THR A 71 -7.68 -6.69 -11.36
CA THR A 71 -7.88 -8.04 -10.86
C THR A 71 -7.29 -8.12 -9.46
N GLY A 72 -8.15 -8.31 -8.46
CA GLY A 72 -7.72 -8.56 -7.08
C GLY A 72 -7.00 -9.90 -6.92
N HIS A 73 -6.42 -10.11 -5.75
CA HIS A 73 -5.77 -11.37 -5.42
C HIS A 73 -6.80 -12.47 -5.17
N SER A 74 -6.38 -13.72 -5.33
CA SER A 74 -7.22 -14.87 -5.01
C SER A 74 -7.61 -14.86 -3.53
N PRO A 75 -8.81 -15.33 -3.15
CA PRO A 75 -9.25 -15.39 -1.75
C PRO A 75 -8.26 -16.09 -0.82
N GLU A 76 -7.57 -17.13 -1.32
CA GLU A 76 -6.53 -17.86 -0.59
C GLU A 76 -5.30 -16.99 -0.29
N GLN A 77 -4.86 -16.18 -1.27
CA GLN A 77 -3.73 -15.26 -1.10
C GLN A 77 -4.07 -14.14 -0.12
N LEU A 78 -5.30 -13.59 -0.22
CA LEU A 78 -5.82 -12.60 0.71
C LEU A 78 -5.86 -13.13 2.14
N ALA A 79 -6.41 -14.33 2.34
CA ALA A 79 -6.49 -14.96 3.65
C ALA A 79 -5.09 -15.24 4.23
N ALA A 80 -4.15 -15.72 3.41
CA ALA A 80 -2.77 -15.94 3.83
C ALA A 80 -2.07 -14.65 4.25
N MET A 81 -2.27 -13.55 3.50
CA MET A 81 -1.69 -12.25 3.83
C MET A 81 -2.29 -11.68 5.11
N GLN A 82 -3.63 -11.68 5.25
CA GLN A 82 -4.30 -11.23 6.48
C GLN A 82 -3.84 -12.03 7.70
N ALA A 83 -3.69 -13.35 7.58
CA ALA A 83 -3.14 -14.19 8.64
C ALA A 83 -1.68 -13.85 8.98
N SER A 84 -0.86 -13.53 7.97
CA SER A 84 0.52 -13.08 8.18
C SER A 84 0.56 -11.72 8.89
N LEU A 85 -0.29 -10.77 8.52
CA LEU A 85 -0.39 -9.46 9.16
C LEU A 85 -0.90 -9.58 10.60
N ALA A 86 -1.87 -10.45 10.85
CA ALA A 86 -2.35 -10.74 12.20
C ALA A 86 -1.22 -11.28 13.09
N ARG A 87 -0.43 -12.24 12.59
CA ARG A 87 0.74 -12.77 13.31
C ARG A 87 1.80 -11.71 13.57
N LEU A 88 2.07 -10.84 12.60
CA LEU A 88 3.02 -9.73 12.78
C LEU A 88 2.54 -8.74 13.85
N LYS A 89 1.23 -8.45 13.89
CA LYS A 89 0.61 -7.62 14.92
C LYS A 89 0.73 -8.27 16.31
N GLU A 90 0.50 -9.57 16.41
CA GLU A 90 0.70 -10.33 17.66
C GLU A 90 2.16 -10.32 18.13
N GLN A 91 3.12 -10.22 17.20
CA GLN A 91 4.55 -10.11 17.48
C GLN A 91 5.00 -8.68 17.82
N GLY A 92 4.09 -7.70 17.84
CA GLY A 92 4.41 -6.29 18.11
C GLY A 92 5.15 -5.59 16.98
N ILE A 93 5.18 -6.19 15.77
CA ILE A 93 5.73 -5.59 14.57
C ILE A 93 4.59 -4.92 13.83
N GLU A 94 4.19 -3.72 14.27
CA GLU A 94 3.20 -2.92 13.54
C GLU A 94 3.87 -2.35 12.29
N ALA A 95 3.54 -2.90 11.12
CA ALA A 95 3.98 -2.42 9.81
C ALA A 95 3.27 -1.12 9.36
N ILE A 96 2.57 -0.45 10.28
CA ILE A 96 1.78 0.75 10.01
C ILE A 96 2.12 1.76 11.12
N GLU A 97 3.16 2.57 10.91
CA GLU A 97 3.35 3.79 11.71
C GLU A 97 2.21 4.77 11.37
N GLY A 98 1.40 5.10 12.38
CA GLY A 98 0.27 6.03 12.32
C GLY A 98 0.65 7.50 12.10
#